data_AF-A0A8K0G010-F1
#
_entry.id   AF-A0A8K0G010-F1
#
_cell.length_a   1.000
_cell.length_b   1.000
_cell.length_c   1.000
_cell.angle_alpha   90.00
_cell.angle_beta   90.00
_cell.angle_gamma   90.00
#
_symmetry.space_group_name_H-M   'P 1'
#
loop_
_entity.id
_entity.type
_entity.pdbx_description
1 polymer ?
#
loop_
_entity_poly.entity_id
_entity_poly.type
_entity_poly.pdbx_seq_one_letter_code
_entity_poly.pdbx_strand_id
1 'polypeptide(L)'
;MSFADESLTSKRKYNRGHMVPEKWVFGLYDVEAKLGVAEFVEDRSRETLLPLIEKYVIPGSIIYSDCWPAYGGGAISSLPVVPPYEHFT
;
A
#
# COMPACT_ATOMS: atom_id res chain seq x y z
N MET A 1 10.23 8.94 5.76
CA MET A 1 9.25 8.11 6.52
C MET A 1 7.94 8.10 5.75
N SER A 2 7.34 6.93 5.53
CA SER A 2 6.15 6.79 4.71
C SER A 2 5.09 5.90 5.37
N PHE A 3 3.82 6.21 5.15
CA PHE A 3 2.66 5.44 5.60
C PHE A 3 1.99 4.78 4.41
N ALA A 4 1.64 3.50 4.53
CA ALA A 4 0.89 2.76 3.53
C ALA A 4 -0.48 2.35 4.09
N ASP A 5 -1.54 2.53 3.31
CA ASP A 5 -2.91 2.16 3.65
C ASP A 5 -3.63 1.60 2.42
N GLU A 6 -4.48 0.59 2.60
CA GLU A 6 -5.35 0.07 1.55
C GLU A 6 -6.81 0.27 1.88
N SER A 7 -7.49 0.97 0.97
CA SER A 7 -8.90 1.30 1.12
C SER A 7 -9.72 0.66 0.00
N LEU A 8 -10.73 -0.13 0.37
CA LEU A 8 -11.70 -0.67 -0.59
C LEU A 8 -12.65 0.44 -1.04
N THR A 9 -12.56 0.82 -2.31
CA THR A 9 -13.49 1.76 -2.95
C THR A 9 -14.58 0.97 -3.69
N SER A 10 -15.82 1.41 -3.56
CA SER A 10 -17.00 0.80 -4.21
C SER A 10 -17.65 -0.41 -3.51
N LYS A 11 -17.47 -0.57 -2.20
CA LYS A 11 -18.38 -1.43 -1.42
C LYS A 11 -19.78 -0.81 -1.42
N ARG A 12 -20.80 -1.57 -1.83
CA ARG A 12 -22.19 -1.09 -1.83
C ARG A 12 -22.61 -0.64 -0.42
N LYS A 13 -22.98 0.63 -0.28
CA LYS A 13 -23.65 1.10 0.94
C LYS A 13 -25.01 0.40 1.04
N TYR A 14 -25.19 -0.47 2.03
CA TYR A 14 -26.41 -1.28 2.26
C TYR A 14 -26.78 -2.30 1.17
N ASN A 15 -25.83 -2.73 0.32
CA ASN A 15 -26.09 -3.63 -0.81
C ASN A 15 -27.21 -3.18 -1.78
N ARG A 16 -27.51 -1.88 -1.84
CA ARG A 16 -28.54 -1.29 -2.70
C ARG A 16 -27.92 -0.34 -3.74
N GLY A 17 -28.50 -0.27 -4.94
CA GLY A 17 -28.09 0.65 -6.00
C GLY A 17 -27.24 0.01 -7.12
N HIS A 18 -26.62 0.86 -7.93
CA HIS A 18 -25.86 0.48 -9.14
C HIS A 18 -24.71 -0.49 -8.81
N MET A 19 -24.53 -1.52 -9.64
CA MET A 19 -23.42 -2.45 -9.51
C MET A 19 -22.16 -1.80 -10.11
N VAL A 20 -21.30 -1.27 -9.25
CA VAL A 20 -19.95 -0.85 -9.63
C VAL A 20 -19.01 -1.99 -9.24
N PRO A 21 -18.12 -2.46 -10.12
CA PRO A 21 -17.10 -3.43 -9.73
C PRO A 21 -16.30 -2.89 -8.56
N GLU A 22 -16.06 -3.74 -7.57
CA GLU A 22 -15.24 -3.41 -6.41
C GLU A 22 -13.83 -3.06 -6.89
N LYS A 23 -13.28 -1.95 -6.41
CA LYS A 23 -11.94 -1.50 -6.77
C LYS A 23 -11.14 -1.24 -5.50
N TRP A 24 -9.90 -1.68 -5.50
CA TRP A 24 -9.00 -1.35 -4.40
C TRP A 24 -8.29 -0.05 -4.72
N VAL A 25 -8.04 0.74 -3.68
CA VAL A 25 -7.18 1.91 -3.75
C VAL A 25 -6.02 1.67 -2.80
N PHE A 26 -4.82 1.71 -3.34
CA PHE A 26 -3.59 1.75 -2.57
C PHE A 26 -3.24 3.21 -2.28
N GLY A 27 -3.16 3.56 -1.01
CA GLY A 27 -2.76 4.86 -0.52
C GLY A 27 -1.35 4.82 0.04
N LEU A 28 -0.52 5.78 -0.33
CA LEU A 28 0.78 6.01 0.27
C LEU A 28 0.95 7.48 0.62
N TYR A 29 1.50 7.76 1.79
CA TYR A 29 1.82 9.10 2.23
C TYR A 29 3.27 9.20 2.68
N ASP A 30 4.06 10.01 1.98
CA ASP A 30 5.42 10.33 2.37
C ASP A 30 5.42 11.59 3.24
N VAL A 31 5.93 11.46 4.47
CA VAL A 31 6.00 12.53 5.45
C VAL A 31 7.08 13.57 5.11
N GLU A 32 8.20 13.13 4.54
CA GLU A 32 9.33 14.00 4.19
C GLU A 32 9.00 14.82 2.97
N ALA A 33 8.47 14.17 1.93
CA ALA A 33 8.05 14.86 0.71
C ALA A 33 6.70 15.60 0.86
N LYS A 34 5.92 15.28 1.91
CA LYS A 34 4.53 15.72 2.11
C LYS A 34 3.66 15.40 0.89
N LEU A 35 3.89 14.25 0.26
CA LEU A 35 3.20 13.80 -0.94
C LEU A 35 2.35 12.58 -0.61
N GLY A 36 1.08 12.67 -0.99
CA GLY A 36 0.14 11.55 -0.98
C GLY A 36 -0.06 11.00 -2.38
N VAL A 37 0.01 9.69 -2.52
CA VAL A 37 -0.30 8.94 -3.73
C VAL A 37 -1.51 8.05 -3.44
N ALA A 38 -2.46 8.03 -4.37
CA ALA A 38 -3.57 7.10 -4.34
C ALA A 38 -3.69 6.45 -5.73
N GLU A 39 -3.48 5.15 -5.81
CA GLU A 39 -3.50 4.39 -7.06
C GLU A 39 -4.57 3.30 -7.00
N PHE A 40 -5.37 3.19 -8.07
CA PHE A 40 -6.35 2.11 -8.18
C PHE A 40 -5.61 0.81 -8.51
N VAL A 41 -5.88 -0.23 -7.72
CA VAL A 41 -5.36 -1.58 -7.95
C VAL A 41 -6.51 -2.54 -8.16
N GLU A 42 -6.36 -3.45 -9.13
CA GLU A 42 -7.37 -4.48 -9.39
C GLU A 42 -7.35 -5.53 -8.27
N ASP A 43 -6.15 -5.87 -7.78
CA ASP A 43 -5.92 -6.82 -6.70
C ASP A 43 -5.03 -6.24 -5.60
N ARG A 44 -5.29 -6.66 -4.35
CA ARG A 44 -4.53 -6.32 -3.14
C ARG A 44 -3.44 -7.36 -2.79
N SER A 45 -2.97 -8.09 -3.78
CA SER A 45 -1.97 -9.14 -3.57
C SER A 45 -0.60 -8.52 -3.26
N ARG A 46 0.31 -9.31 -2.67
CA ARG A 46 1.70 -8.85 -2.46
C ARG A 46 2.37 -8.45 -3.77
N GLU A 47 2.06 -9.17 -4.84
CA GLU A 47 2.65 -8.98 -6.16
C GLU A 47 2.27 -7.64 -6.79
N THR A 48 1.11 -7.06 -6.44
CA THR A 48 0.72 -5.73 -6.89
C THR A 48 1.19 -4.63 -5.95
N LEU A 49 1.16 -4.87 -4.64
CA LEU A 49 1.45 -3.84 -3.63
C LEU A 49 2.96 -3.60 -3.44
N LEU A 50 3.79 -4.64 -3.46
CA LEU A 50 5.23 -4.50 -3.24
C LEU A 50 5.92 -3.63 -4.32
N PRO A 51 5.63 -3.80 -5.63
CA PRO A 51 6.21 -2.92 -6.65
C PRO A 51 5.74 -1.46 -6.53
N LEU A 52 4.53 -1.21 -6.02
CA LEU A 52 4.05 0.16 -5.78
C LEU A 52 4.82 0.84 -4.65
N ILE A 53 5.11 0.10 -3.58
CA ILE A 53 5.97 0.57 -2.50
C ILE A 53 7.36 0.90 -3.05
N GLU A 54 7.99 0.01 -3.83
CA GLU A 54 9.31 0.26 -4.42
C GLU A 54 9.32 1.48 -5.35
N LYS A 55 8.24 1.70 -6.11
CA LYS A 55 8.10 2.82 -7.04
C LYS A 55 7.97 4.17 -6.36
N TYR A 56 7.25 4.24 -5.24
CA TYR A 56 6.95 5.52 -4.57
C TYR A 56 7.79 5.79 -3.33
N VAL A 57 8.32 4.75 -2.67
CA VAL A 57 9.09 4.88 -1.43
C VAL A 57 10.58 4.77 -1.72
N ILE A 58 11.31 5.80 -1.30
CA ILE A 58 12.76 5.86 -1.43
C ILE A 58 13.41 4.71 -0.63
N PRO A 59 14.33 3.93 -1.23
CA PRO A 59 15.09 2.89 -0.53
C PRO A 59 15.70 3.37 0.79
N GLY A 60 15.64 2.52 1.82
CA GLY A 60 16.11 2.86 3.17
C GLY A 60 15.14 3.69 4.01
N SER A 61 13.94 3.99 3.51
CA SER A 61 12.91 4.67 4.29
C SER A 61 12.23 3.74 5.29
N ILE A 62 11.69 4.35 6.34
CA ILE A 62 10.80 3.70 7.30
C ILE A 62 9.38 3.66 6.75
N ILE A 63 8.77 2.49 6.69
CA ILE A 63 7.40 2.25 6.24
C ILE A 63 6.54 1.80 7.42
N TYR A 64 5.44 2.50 7.65
CA TYR A 64 4.38 2.10 8.57
C TYR A 64 3.18 1.58 7.78
N SER A 65 2.73 0.36 8.06
CA SER A 65 1.49 -0.17 7.49
C SER A 65 0.60 -0.69 8.62
N ASP A 66 -0.72 -0.75 8.41
CA ASP A 66 -1.56 -1.60 9.26
C ASP A 66 -1.10 -3.06 9.11
N CYS A 67 -1.44 -3.93 10.06
CA CYS A 67 -0.93 -5.31 10.26
C CYS A 67 -1.34 -6.31 9.14
N TRP A 68 -1.39 -5.84 7.89
CA TRP A 68 -1.83 -6.55 6.73
C TRP A 68 -0.84 -7.67 6.36
N PRO A 69 -1.33 -8.90 6.12
CA PRO A 69 -0.46 -10.02 5.79
C PRO A 69 0.35 -9.79 4.51
N ALA A 70 -0.07 -8.90 3.60
CA ALA A 70 0.70 -8.64 2.39
C ALA A 70 2.05 -7.98 2.71
N TYR A 71 2.09 -7.10 3.71
CA TYR A 71 3.30 -6.39 4.14
C TYR A 71 4.09 -7.13 5.22
N GLY A 72 3.39 -7.89 6.05
CA GLY A 72 3.98 -8.63 7.17
C GLY A 72 4.94 -9.76 6.77
N GLY A 73 5.59 -10.34 7.77
CA GLY A 73 6.48 -11.51 7.61
C GLY A 73 7.80 -11.20 6.90
N GLY A 74 8.22 -9.93 6.88
CA GLY A 74 9.44 -9.49 6.20
C GLY A 74 9.29 -9.36 4.68
N ALA A 75 8.07 -9.34 4.15
CA ALA A 75 7.84 -9.18 2.71
C ALA A 75 8.42 -7.84 2.20
N ILE A 76 8.22 -6.75 2.95
CA ILE A 76 8.79 -5.43 2.62
C ILE A 76 10.31 -5.43 2.85
N SER A 77 10.79 -5.95 3.97
CA SER A 77 12.22 -5.96 4.31
C SER A 77 13.06 -6.90 3.44
N SER A 78 12.44 -7.85 2.74
CA SER A 78 13.11 -8.79 1.82
C SER A 78 13.16 -8.30 0.37
N LEU A 79 12.65 -7.10 0.08
CA LEU A 79 12.78 -6.50 -1.25
C LEU A 79 14.25 -6.23 -1.60
N PRO A 80 14.66 -6.41 -2.86
CA PRO A 80 16.05 -6.29 -3.30
C PRO A 80 16.51 -4.83 -3.45
N VAL A 81 16.26 -3.99 -2.43
CA VAL A 81 16.64 -2.58 -2.36
C VAL A 81 17.76 -2.36 -1.35
N VAL A 82 18.67 -1.43 -1.66
CA VAL A 82 19.80 -1.05 -0.80
C VAL A 82 19.78 0.47 -0.60
N PRO A 83 19.72 0.98 0.65
CA PRO A 83 19.51 0.23 1.89
C PRO A 83 18.10 -0.40 1.98
N PRO A 84 17.92 -1.48 2.75
CA PRO A 84 16.62 -2.14 2.90
C PRO A 84 15.62 -1.26 3.67
N TYR A 85 14.33 -1.46 3.44
CA TYR A 85 13.27 -0.74 4.16
C TYR A 85 13.14 -1.25 5.61
N GLU A 86 12.95 -0.31 6.54
CA GLU A 86 12.53 -0.62 7.89
C GLU A 86 11.00 -0.63 7.95
N HIS A 87 10.41 -1.80 8.24
CA HIS A 87 8.96 -1.98 8.26
C HIS A 87 8.43 -2.09 9.69
N PHE A 88 7.40 -1.29 9.99
CA PHE A 88 6.67 -1.31 11.24
C PHE A 88 5.19 -1.56 10.95
N THR A 89 4.58 -2.43 11.76
CA THR A 89 3.14 -2.75 11.77
C THR A 89 2.50 -2.37 13.08
#